data_AF-A0A3S1QEG2-F1
#
_entry.id   AF-A0A3S1QEG2-F1
#
_cell.length_a   1.000
_cell.length_b   1.000
_cell.length_c   1.000
_cell.angle_alpha   90.00
_cell.angle_beta   90.00
_cell.angle_gamma   90.00
#
_symmetry.space_group_name_H-M   'P 1'
#
loop_
_entity.id
_entity.type
_entity.pdbx_description
1 polymer ?
#
loop_
_entity_poly.entity_id
_entity_poly.type
_entity_poly.pdbx_seq_one_letter_code
_entity_poly.pdbx_strand_id
1 'polypeptide(L)'
;MSGSSRVFSIPPGAPFLPTLAEALLAGRLVPGFRFDGDPLALADVTIYVPTRRAARALRGVFVDSLAARGGGGSAILPVIRPLGEFDEDEAAFETEASAAIDLAPPISATERLLLLTPLVRAWKRRLPAHVAALFAEEIVIPASTADAIWLARDLARLMDEIETEGTDWAKLTDLVTGNLAGWWQVTLEFLGIVTEAWPKFLAESDRSNPAAHRSALIRAEAARLLRNPPAGPVIAAGSTGSIPATAELLAAIARLPGGAIVLPGLDRTLDEASFQAIAAPGARPAVLGHPQYGLA
;
A
#
# COMPACT_ATOMS: atom_id res chain seq x y z
N MET A 1 -11.05 11.68 -25.57
CA MET A 1 -11.02 10.32 -26.11
C MET A 1 -10.63 9.36 -24.98
N SER A 2 -11.56 8.57 -24.48
CA SER A 2 -11.27 7.52 -23.51
C SER A 2 -10.55 6.40 -24.27
N GLY A 3 -9.22 6.33 -24.14
CA GLY A 3 -8.47 5.16 -24.61
C GLY A 3 -8.87 3.95 -23.77
N SER A 4 -9.03 2.79 -24.41
CA SER A 4 -9.32 1.54 -23.71
C SER A 4 -8.27 1.29 -22.62
N SER A 5 -8.70 1.03 -21.38
CA SER A 5 -7.78 0.68 -20.29
C SER A 5 -6.95 -0.54 -20.67
N ARG A 6 -5.62 -0.41 -20.61
CA ARG A 6 -4.68 -1.45 -21.03
C ARG A 6 -4.28 -2.29 -19.84
N VAL A 7 -4.96 -3.42 -19.66
CA VAL A 7 -4.69 -4.36 -18.57
C VAL A 7 -4.22 -5.68 -19.17
N PHE A 8 -3.00 -6.07 -18.80
CA PHE A 8 -2.34 -7.31 -19.21
C PHE A 8 -2.12 -8.21 -18.00
N SER A 9 -1.82 -9.48 -18.26
CA SER A 9 -1.47 -10.46 -17.24
C SER A 9 -0.29 -11.30 -17.71
N ILE A 10 0.67 -11.56 -16.81
CA ILE A 10 1.73 -12.54 -17.03
C ILE A 10 1.39 -13.79 -16.21
N PRO A 11 1.33 -14.98 -16.82
CA PRO A 11 0.95 -16.20 -16.10
C PRO A 11 2.02 -16.57 -15.04
N PRO A 12 1.63 -17.23 -13.92
CA PRO A 12 2.55 -17.53 -12.82
C PRO A 12 3.76 -18.39 -13.21
N GLY A 13 3.65 -19.19 -14.27
CA GLY A 13 4.73 -20.04 -14.78
C GLY A 13 5.77 -19.32 -15.64
N ALA A 14 5.56 -18.05 -16.00
CA ALA A 14 6.50 -17.26 -16.78
C ALA A 14 7.41 -16.41 -15.87
N PRO A 15 8.68 -16.19 -16.26
CA PRO A 15 9.58 -15.31 -15.52
C PRO A 15 9.11 -13.86 -15.63
N PHE A 16 8.40 -13.36 -14.60
CA PHE A 16 7.65 -12.11 -14.64
C PHE A 16 8.44 -10.90 -15.15
N LEU A 17 9.61 -10.62 -14.56
CA LEU A 17 10.42 -9.45 -14.92
C LEU A 17 11.02 -9.55 -16.33
N PRO A 18 11.64 -10.67 -16.75
CA PRO A 18 12.06 -10.86 -18.15
C PRO A 18 10.91 -10.73 -19.15
N THR A 19 9.76 -11.32 -18.88
CA THR A 19 8.59 -11.23 -19.75
C THR A 19 8.06 -9.80 -19.85
N LEU A 20 8.03 -9.05 -18.74
CA LEU A 20 7.66 -7.64 -18.72
C LEU A 20 8.61 -6.79 -19.57
N ALA A 21 9.92 -6.93 -19.37
CA ALA A 21 10.93 -6.15 -20.07
C ALA A 21 10.86 -6.42 -21.58
N GLU A 22 10.77 -7.68 -21.99
CA GLU A 22 10.67 -8.04 -23.40
C GLU A 22 9.36 -7.53 -24.03
N ALA A 23 8.23 -7.59 -23.31
CA ALA A 23 6.97 -7.03 -23.78
C ALA A 23 7.02 -5.50 -23.99
N LEU A 24 7.70 -4.78 -23.08
CA LEU A 24 7.93 -3.35 -23.24
C LEU A 24 8.81 -3.05 -24.46
N LEU A 25 9.98 -3.70 -24.54
CA LEU A 25 10.95 -3.47 -25.63
C LEU A 25 10.35 -3.82 -27.00
N ALA A 26 9.51 -4.85 -27.07
CA ALA A 26 8.82 -5.25 -28.28
C ALA A 26 7.62 -4.34 -28.65
N GLY A 27 7.26 -3.37 -27.80
CA GLY A 27 6.15 -2.45 -28.04
C GLY A 27 4.76 -3.07 -27.86
N ARG A 28 4.63 -4.12 -27.04
CA ARG A 28 3.36 -4.82 -26.84
C ARG A 28 2.47 -4.20 -25.76
N LEU A 29 3.02 -3.34 -24.91
CA LEU A 29 2.30 -2.76 -23.77
C LEU A 29 1.58 -1.44 -24.12
N VAL A 30 2.23 -0.58 -24.90
CA VAL A 30 1.74 0.78 -25.19
C VAL A 30 1.81 1.06 -26.70
N PRO A 31 0.69 1.40 -27.36
CA PRO A 31 0.69 1.75 -28.78
C PRO A 31 1.60 2.94 -29.09
N GLY A 32 2.32 2.86 -30.21
CA GLY A 32 3.25 3.92 -30.63
C GLY A 32 4.60 3.90 -29.92
N PHE A 33 4.80 3.01 -28.94
CA PHE A 33 6.09 2.80 -28.30
C PHE A 33 6.70 1.47 -28.73
N ARG A 34 7.97 1.48 -29.14
CA ARG A 34 8.79 0.29 -29.37
C ARG A 34 10.25 0.69 -29.21
N PHE A 35 11.05 -0.17 -28.58
CA PHE A 35 12.50 0.04 -28.58
C PHE A 35 13.06 -0.33 -29.97
N ASP A 36 13.62 0.65 -30.66
CA ASP A 36 14.17 0.57 -32.01
C ASP A 36 15.71 0.63 -32.06
N GLY A 37 16.35 0.78 -30.89
CA GLY A 37 17.79 0.91 -30.76
C GLY A 37 18.28 2.30 -30.36
N ASP A 38 17.39 3.31 -30.32
CA ASP A 38 17.75 4.64 -29.79
C ASP A 38 18.12 4.57 -28.30
N PRO A 39 19.35 5.00 -27.90
CA PRO A 39 19.78 5.08 -26.50
C PRO A 39 18.85 5.83 -25.56
N LEU A 40 18.04 6.76 -26.07
CA LEU A 40 17.14 7.60 -25.27
C LEU A 40 15.69 7.11 -25.25
N ALA A 41 15.33 6.10 -26.05
CA ALA A 41 13.93 5.65 -26.18
C ALA A 41 13.29 5.22 -24.86
N LEU A 42 14.09 4.71 -23.91
CA LEU A 42 13.60 4.26 -22.61
C LEU A 42 13.62 5.35 -21.53
N ALA A 43 14.23 6.51 -21.79
CA ALA A 43 14.45 7.56 -20.78
C ALA A 43 13.15 8.14 -20.22
N ASP A 44 12.11 8.27 -21.04
CA ASP A 44 10.81 8.78 -20.65
C ASP A 44 9.86 7.70 -20.10
N VAL A 45 10.29 6.43 -20.04
CA VAL A 45 9.48 5.34 -19.51
C VAL A 45 9.52 5.34 -17.99
N THR A 46 8.34 5.33 -17.35
CA THR A 46 8.20 5.11 -15.91
C THR A 46 7.55 3.76 -15.63
N ILE A 47 8.14 2.96 -14.73
CA ILE A 47 7.63 1.66 -14.32
C ILE A 47 7.47 1.59 -12.81
N TYR A 48 6.24 1.43 -12.34
CA TYR A 48 5.90 1.14 -10.96
C TYR A 48 5.92 -0.37 -10.71
N VAL A 49 6.61 -0.79 -9.65
CA VAL A 49 6.75 -2.21 -9.23
C VAL A 49 6.47 -2.35 -7.74
N PRO A 50 6.05 -3.52 -7.23
CA PRO A 50 5.58 -3.63 -5.84
C PRO A 50 6.67 -3.35 -4.79
N THR A 51 7.93 -3.74 -5.02
CA THR A 51 9.00 -3.68 -4.01
C THR A 51 10.31 -3.13 -4.56
N ARG A 52 11.21 -2.67 -3.67
CA ARG A 52 12.58 -2.25 -4.07
C ARG A 52 13.37 -3.40 -4.68
N ARG A 53 13.17 -4.61 -4.16
CA ARG A 53 13.78 -5.83 -4.71
C ARG A 53 13.36 -6.03 -6.18
N ALA A 54 12.07 -5.88 -6.48
CA ALA A 54 11.58 -5.95 -7.86
C ALA A 54 12.18 -4.83 -8.73
N ALA A 55 12.30 -3.61 -8.21
CA ALA A 55 12.89 -2.48 -8.93
C ALA A 55 14.37 -2.74 -9.28
N ARG A 56 15.16 -3.17 -8.30
CA ARG A 56 16.58 -3.51 -8.48
C ARG A 56 16.76 -4.67 -9.46
N ALA A 57 15.97 -5.73 -9.33
CA ALA A 57 16.02 -6.88 -10.23
C ALA A 57 15.65 -6.49 -11.68
N LEU A 58 14.60 -5.66 -11.86
CA LEU A 58 14.16 -5.24 -13.18
C LEU A 58 15.22 -4.40 -13.91
N ARG A 59 16.00 -3.58 -13.20
CA ARG A 59 17.15 -2.86 -13.78
C ARG A 59 18.16 -3.83 -14.42
N GLY A 60 18.54 -4.89 -13.69
CA GLY A 60 19.43 -5.92 -14.23
C GLY A 60 18.86 -6.63 -15.45
N VAL A 61 17.57 -6.98 -15.41
CA VAL A 61 16.86 -7.60 -16.53
C VAL A 61 16.88 -6.71 -17.79
N PHE A 62 16.73 -5.39 -17.67
CA PHE A 62 16.85 -4.50 -18.83
C PHE A 62 18.27 -4.49 -19.39
N VAL A 63 19.30 -4.45 -18.54
CA VAL A 63 20.70 -4.51 -18.99
C VAL A 63 20.96 -5.79 -19.79
N ASP A 64 20.55 -6.95 -19.24
CA ASP A 64 20.71 -8.24 -19.90
C ASP A 64 19.93 -8.30 -21.22
N SER A 65 18.70 -7.78 -21.23
CA SER A 65 17.82 -7.78 -22.41
C SER A 65 18.35 -6.89 -23.53
N LEU A 66 18.97 -5.75 -23.20
CA LEU A 66 19.57 -4.84 -24.17
C LEU A 66 20.87 -5.42 -24.75
N ALA A 67 21.72 -6.02 -23.90
CA ALA A 67 22.94 -6.69 -24.33
C ALA A 67 22.64 -7.85 -25.31
N ALA A 68 21.61 -8.66 -25.04
CA ALA A 68 21.21 -9.77 -25.90
C ALA A 68 20.70 -9.34 -27.29
N ARG A 69 20.23 -8.10 -27.46
CA ARG A 69 19.67 -7.58 -28.72
C ARG A 69 20.74 -7.02 -29.67
N GLY A 70 22.02 -7.25 -29.40
CA GLY A 70 23.13 -6.69 -30.18
C GLY A 70 23.40 -5.22 -29.90
N GLY A 71 22.72 -4.65 -28.90
CA GLY A 71 22.97 -3.31 -28.40
C GLY A 71 24.21 -3.30 -27.51
N GLY A 72 25.39 -3.34 -28.12
CA GLY A 72 26.65 -2.96 -27.45
C GLY A 72 26.73 -1.45 -27.14
N GLY A 73 25.62 -0.72 -27.27
CA GLY A 73 25.50 0.70 -26.99
C GLY A 73 24.95 0.97 -25.59
N SER A 74 25.46 2.01 -24.94
CA SER A 74 24.88 2.56 -23.72
C SER A 74 23.44 3.02 -23.98
N ALA A 75 22.51 2.73 -23.07
CA ALA A 75 21.13 3.21 -23.12
C ALA A 75 20.74 3.76 -21.74
N ILE A 76 19.90 4.79 -21.73
CA ILE A 76 19.29 5.30 -20.51
C ILE A 76 18.13 4.37 -20.13
N LEU A 77 18.18 3.79 -18.94
CA LEU A 77 17.15 2.86 -18.47
C LEU A 77 15.87 3.58 -18.04
N PRO A 78 14.71 2.90 -18.04
CA PRO A 78 13.48 3.43 -17.49
C PRO A 78 13.62 3.88 -16.02
N VAL A 79 12.80 4.86 -15.63
CA VAL A 79 12.63 5.23 -14.23
C VAL A 79 11.77 4.16 -13.55
N ILE A 80 12.41 3.29 -12.76
CA ILE A 80 11.72 2.21 -12.05
C ILE A 80 11.50 2.60 -10.58
N ARG A 81 10.24 2.74 -10.19
CA ARG A 81 9.78 3.22 -8.88
C ARG A 81 9.09 2.10 -8.08
N PRO A 82 9.52 1.81 -6.85
CA PRO A 82 8.78 0.90 -5.97
C PRO A 82 7.49 1.56 -5.46
N LEU A 83 6.42 0.79 -5.32
CA LEU A 83 5.14 1.22 -4.74
C LEU A 83 5.14 1.10 -3.21
N GLY A 84 5.87 0.13 -2.66
CA GLY A 84 5.63 -0.41 -1.32
C GLY A 84 6.69 -0.19 -0.25
N GLU A 85 7.75 0.59 -0.47
CA GLU A 85 8.84 0.78 0.51
C GLU A 85 9.46 2.17 0.36
N PHE A 86 8.88 3.19 1.02
CA PHE A 86 9.64 4.34 1.51
C PHE A 86 10.17 3.94 2.88
N ASP A 87 11.32 3.29 2.90
CA ASP A 87 12.08 3.13 4.13
C ASP A 87 12.56 4.52 4.58
N GLU A 88 12.59 4.77 5.89
CA GLU A 88 12.85 6.08 6.51
C GLU A 88 14.18 6.71 6.01
N ASP A 89 15.14 5.89 5.60
CA ASP A 89 16.47 6.30 5.12
C ASP A 89 16.51 6.93 3.70
N GLU A 90 15.46 6.75 2.87
CA GLU A 90 15.40 7.30 1.50
C GLU A 90 14.42 8.48 1.35
N ALA A 91 13.63 8.81 2.39
CA ALA A 91 12.84 10.05 2.42
C ALA A 91 13.70 11.32 2.25
N ALA A 92 15.02 11.20 2.48
CA ALA A 92 16.00 12.23 2.23
C ALA A 92 16.26 12.51 0.73
N PHE A 93 15.91 11.59 -0.18
CA PHE A 93 16.15 11.71 -1.63
C PHE A 93 14.86 11.90 -2.45
N GLU A 94 13.68 11.69 -1.87
CA GLU A 94 12.37 11.97 -2.51
C GLU A 94 11.78 13.34 -2.12
N THR A 95 12.64 14.28 -1.76
CA THR A 95 12.27 15.64 -1.31
C THR A 95 11.43 16.40 -2.35
N GLU A 96 11.60 16.13 -3.65
CA GLU A 96 10.87 16.84 -4.73
C GLU A 96 9.39 16.45 -4.83
N ALA A 97 9.02 15.19 -4.54
CA ALA A 97 7.61 14.77 -4.55
C ALA A 97 6.88 15.23 -3.27
N SER A 98 7.59 15.22 -2.14
CA SER A 98 7.09 15.70 -0.85
C SER A 98 6.81 17.21 -0.85
N ALA A 99 7.66 18.02 -1.49
CA ALA A 99 7.51 19.47 -1.52
C ALA A 99 6.23 19.98 -2.22
N ALA A 100 5.56 19.14 -3.03
CA ALA A 100 4.33 19.52 -3.74
C ALA A 100 3.05 19.28 -2.94
N ILE A 101 3.14 18.62 -1.78
CA ILE A 101 2.00 18.23 -0.95
C ILE A 101 2.29 18.71 0.47
N ASP A 102 1.38 19.50 1.03
CA ASP A 102 1.44 19.94 2.43
C ASP A 102 1.06 18.75 3.35
N LEU A 103 1.97 17.77 3.44
CA LEU A 103 1.83 16.59 4.27
C LEU A 103 2.78 16.71 5.46
N ALA A 104 2.20 16.67 6.67
CA ALA A 104 2.97 16.51 7.89
C ALA A 104 3.91 15.29 7.78
N PRO A 105 5.17 15.40 8.23
CA PRO A 105 6.11 14.30 8.15
C PRO A 105 5.68 13.11 9.02
N PRO A 106 5.97 11.86 8.61
CA PRO A 106 5.62 10.70 9.39
C PRO A 106 6.42 10.68 10.70
N ILE A 107 5.77 10.27 11.78
CA ILE A 107 6.44 10.00 13.06
C ILE A 107 7.27 8.73 12.96
N SER A 108 8.49 8.73 13.53
CA SER A 108 9.36 7.55 13.49
C SER A 108 8.79 6.40 14.31
N ALA A 109 9.11 5.16 13.92
CA ALA A 109 8.62 3.96 14.60
C ALA A 109 8.96 3.95 16.11
N THR A 110 10.19 4.34 16.46
CA THR A 110 10.67 4.35 17.85
C THR A 110 9.97 5.44 18.66
N GLU A 111 9.88 6.65 18.13
CA GLU A 111 9.21 7.77 18.80
C GLU A 111 7.73 7.45 19.05
N ARG A 112 7.03 6.94 18.02
CA ARG A 112 5.64 6.49 18.14
C ARG A 112 5.47 5.46 19.26
N LEU A 113 6.36 4.47 19.33
CA LEU A 113 6.30 3.43 20.36
C LEU A 113 6.52 4.01 21.76
N LEU A 114 7.50 4.91 21.92
CA LEU A 114 7.79 5.56 23.20
C LEU A 114 6.65 6.48 23.67
N LEU A 115 5.91 7.10 22.75
CA LEU A 115 4.78 7.97 23.07
C LEU A 115 3.48 7.19 23.38
N LEU A 116 3.24 6.07 22.69
CA LEU A 116 2.09 5.20 22.97
C LEU A 116 2.25 4.44 24.29
N THR A 117 3.47 4.04 24.64
CA THR A 117 3.74 3.20 25.82
C THR A 117 3.20 3.79 27.14
N PRO A 118 3.40 5.08 27.48
CA PRO A 118 2.80 5.69 28.66
C PRO A 118 1.28 5.67 28.68
N LEU A 119 0.61 5.88 27.53
CA LEU A 119 -0.85 5.85 27.41
C LEU A 119 -1.38 4.45 27.68
N VAL A 120 -0.76 3.45 27.05
CA VAL A 120 -1.07 2.03 27.27
C VAL A 120 -0.86 1.65 28.74
N ARG A 121 0.27 2.06 29.34
CA ARG A 121 0.55 1.78 30.75
C ARG A 121 -0.46 2.44 31.68
N ALA A 122 -0.89 3.66 31.39
CA ALA A 122 -1.91 4.36 32.17
C ALA A 122 -3.26 3.64 32.11
N TRP A 123 -3.67 3.19 30.91
CA TRP A 123 -4.87 2.38 30.74
C TRP A 123 -4.77 1.05 31.53
N LYS A 124 -3.66 0.30 31.40
CA LYS A 124 -3.45 -0.96 32.13
C LYS A 124 -3.54 -0.81 33.64
N ARG A 125 -3.08 0.32 34.20
CA ARG A 125 -3.18 0.59 35.66
C ARG A 125 -4.62 0.82 36.13
N ARG A 126 -5.48 1.36 35.27
CA ARG A 126 -6.91 1.61 35.57
C ARG A 126 -7.77 0.36 35.38
N LEU A 127 -7.32 -0.57 34.53
CA LEU A 127 -8.09 -1.70 34.06
C LEU A 127 -8.65 -2.61 35.19
N PRO A 128 -7.93 -2.96 36.27
CA PRO A 128 -8.49 -3.78 37.34
C PRO A 128 -9.72 -3.17 38.00
N ALA A 129 -9.66 -1.87 38.33
CA ALA A 129 -10.79 -1.15 38.93
C ALA A 129 -11.97 -1.03 37.96
N HIS A 130 -11.67 -0.84 36.67
CA HIS A 130 -12.69 -0.76 35.62
C HIS A 130 -13.42 -2.10 35.41
N VAL A 131 -12.68 -3.22 35.33
CA VAL A 131 -13.28 -4.56 35.22
C VAL A 131 -14.08 -4.91 36.47
N ALA A 132 -13.58 -4.61 37.67
CA ALA A 132 -14.33 -4.80 38.90
C ALA A 132 -15.65 -4.01 38.89
N ALA A 133 -15.65 -2.78 38.36
CA ALA A 133 -16.86 -1.97 38.25
C ALA A 133 -17.87 -2.50 37.21
N LEU A 134 -17.40 -3.07 36.09
CA LEU A 134 -18.27 -3.59 35.03
C LEU A 134 -18.83 -4.99 35.31
N PHE A 135 -18.01 -5.87 35.89
CA PHE A 135 -18.32 -7.29 36.00
C PHE A 135 -18.41 -7.82 37.43
N ALA A 136 -18.13 -6.99 38.44
CA ALA A 136 -17.96 -7.43 39.83
C ALA A 136 -16.89 -8.52 40.01
N GLU A 137 -15.86 -8.49 39.17
CA GLU A 137 -14.74 -9.43 39.17
C GLU A 137 -13.42 -8.73 39.53
N GLU A 138 -12.67 -9.29 40.47
CA GLU A 138 -11.31 -8.84 40.76
C GLU A 138 -10.32 -9.53 39.82
N ILE A 139 -9.57 -8.72 39.07
CA ILE A 139 -8.52 -9.22 38.19
C ILE A 139 -7.17 -8.60 38.56
N VAL A 140 -6.11 -9.39 38.42
CA VAL A 140 -4.72 -8.91 38.57
C VAL A 140 -4.08 -8.91 37.19
N ILE A 141 -3.78 -7.71 36.69
CA ILE A 141 -3.09 -7.54 35.40
C ILE A 141 -1.69 -6.96 35.65
N PRO A 142 -0.61 -7.65 35.22
CA PRO A 142 0.73 -7.08 35.23
C PRO A 142 0.77 -5.79 34.39
N ALA A 143 1.12 -4.67 35.04
CA ALA A 143 1.28 -3.36 34.40
C ALA A 143 2.75 -2.97 34.25
N SER A 144 3.61 -3.95 33.93
CA SER A 144 5.03 -3.70 33.70
C SER A 144 5.24 -2.82 32.46
N THR A 145 6.35 -2.08 32.43
CA THR A 145 6.70 -1.28 31.25
C THR A 145 6.93 -2.17 30.03
N ALA A 146 7.51 -3.36 30.21
CA ALA A 146 7.75 -4.30 29.12
C ALA A 146 6.44 -4.71 28.42
N ASP A 147 5.41 -5.07 29.19
CA ASP A 147 4.12 -5.46 28.62
C ASP A 147 3.41 -4.28 27.94
N ALA A 148 3.58 -3.07 28.47
CA ALA A 148 3.02 -1.86 27.85
C ALA A 148 3.68 -1.55 26.50
N ILE A 149 4.99 -1.80 26.36
CA ILE A 149 5.70 -1.64 25.08
C ILE A 149 5.17 -2.66 24.06
N TRP A 150 5.01 -3.93 24.44
CA TRP A 150 4.46 -4.95 23.54
C TRP A 150 3.05 -4.59 23.07
N LEU A 151 2.18 -4.19 23.99
CA LEU A 151 0.82 -3.81 23.64
C LEU A 151 0.76 -2.50 22.83
N ALA A 152 1.65 -1.54 23.08
CA ALA A 152 1.79 -0.34 22.26
C ALA A 152 2.24 -0.68 20.82
N ARG A 153 3.10 -1.69 20.65
CA ARG A 153 3.50 -2.18 19.33
C ARG A 153 2.33 -2.82 18.57
N ASP A 154 1.54 -3.65 19.24
CA ASP A 154 0.34 -4.24 18.63
C ASP A 154 -0.70 -3.18 18.28
N LEU A 155 -0.88 -2.19 19.13
CA LEU A 155 -1.77 -1.06 18.89
C LEU A 155 -1.32 -0.23 17.69
N ALA A 156 -0.02 0.07 17.57
CA ALA A 156 0.55 0.75 16.41
C ALA A 156 0.35 -0.05 15.11
N ARG A 157 0.51 -1.39 15.17
CA ARG A 157 0.26 -2.27 14.03
C ARG A 157 -1.21 -2.26 13.61
N LEU A 158 -2.14 -2.33 14.56
CA LEU A 158 -3.58 -2.24 14.28
C LEU A 158 -3.93 -0.90 13.62
N MET A 159 -3.36 0.20 14.10
CA MET A 159 -3.55 1.50 13.44
C MET A 159 -3.08 1.49 12.00
N ASP A 160 -1.87 0.97 11.75
CA ASP A 160 -1.32 0.88 10.39
C ASP A 160 -2.20 0.01 9.49
N GLU A 161 -2.77 -1.09 9.99
CA GLU A 161 -3.71 -1.95 9.28
C GLU A 161 -4.99 -1.17 8.91
N ILE A 162 -5.62 -0.48 9.87
CA ILE A 162 -6.83 0.34 9.64
C ILE A 162 -6.58 1.44 8.59
N GLU A 163 -5.46 2.15 8.69
CA GLU A 163 -5.11 3.22 7.76
C GLU A 163 -4.75 2.70 6.36
N THR A 164 -4.04 1.57 6.28
CA THR A 164 -3.69 0.94 5.01
C THR A 164 -4.93 0.50 4.25
N GLU A 165 -5.92 -0.06 4.94
CA GLU A 165 -7.20 -0.46 4.37
C GLU A 165 -8.15 0.74 4.10
N GLY A 166 -7.76 1.96 4.47
CA GLY A 166 -8.58 3.15 4.32
C GLY A 166 -9.94 3.05 5.03
N THR A 167 -9.99 2.30 6.13
CA THR A 167 -11.22 2.08 6.90
C THR A 167 -11.29 2.99 8.12
N ASP A 168 -12.46 3.05 8.74
CA ASP A 168 -12.74 3.87 9.92
C ASP A 168 -12.87 2.99 11.17
N TRP A 169 -12.30 3.48 12.27
CA TRP A 169 -12.47 2.95 13.62
C TRP A 169 -13.93 2.85 14.04
N ALA A 170 -14.81 3.72 13.52
CA ALA A 170 -16.25 3.67 13.79
C ALA A 170 -16.87 2.30 13.46
N LYS A 171 -16.31 1.56 12.49
CA LYS A 171 -16.79 0.20 12.14
C LYS A 171 -16.48 -0.84 13.21
N LEU A 172 -15.50 -0.58 14.09
CA LEU A 172 -15.19 -1.48 15.21
C LEU A 172 -16.20 -1.32 16.35
N THR A 173 -16.78 -0.13 16.54
CA THR A 173 -17.74 0.12 17.62
C THR A 173 -18.89 -0.88 17.65
N ASP A 174 -19.45 -1.20 16.48
CA ASP A 174 -20.61 -2.09 16.34
C ASP A 174 -20.27 -3.55 15.99
N LEU A 175 -18.98 -3.92 16.05
CA LEU A 175 -18.51 -5.22 15.55
C LEU A 175 -18.95 -6.41 16.42
N VAL A 176 -19.00 -6.24 17.75
CA VAL A 176 -19.32 -7.30 18.70
C VAL A 176 -20.61 -6.98 19.45
N THR A 177 -21.60 -7.87 19.33
CA THR A 177 -22.91 -7.75 19.99
C THR A 177 -23.17 -8.93 20.93
N GLY A 178 -24.21 -8.82 21.78
CA GLY A 178 -24.63 -9.88 22.69
C GLY A 178 -23.74 -10.06 23.92
N ASN A 179 -23.51 -11.31 24.33
CA ASN A 179 -22.91 -11.64 25.64
C ASN A 179 -21.45 -11.15 25.83
N LEU A 180 -20.77 -10.72 24.77
CA LEU A 180 -19.40 -10.19 24.83
C LEU A 180 -19.36 -8.65 24.83
N ALA A 181 -20.50 -7.97 24.78
CA ALA A 181 -20.56 -6.51 24.66
C ALA A 181 -19.84 -5.78 25.81
N GLY A 182 -19.91 -6.31 27.04
CA GLY A 182 -19.19 -5.72 28.17
C GLY A 182 -17.66 -5.77 27.99
N TRP A 183 -17.10 -6.91 27.55
CA TRP A 183 -15.66 -7.01 27.31
C TRP A 183 -15.25 -6.20 26.08
N TRP A 184 -16.15 -6.06 25.11
CA TRP A 184 -15.95 -5.18 23.98
C TRP A 184 -15.85 -3.71 24.38
N GLN A 185 -16.63 -3.24 25.36
CA GLN A 185 -16.50 -1.87 25.89
C GLN A 185 -15.11 -1.60 26.47
N VAL A 186 -14.52 -2.57 27.17
CA VAL A 186 -13.13 -2.47 27.67
C VAL A 186 -12.14 -2.32 26.51
N THR A 187 -12.33 -3.06 25.41
CA THR A 187 -11.52 -2.93 24.19
C THR A 187 -11.73 -1.56 23.53
N LEU A 188 -12.97 -1.07 23.43
CA LEU A 188 -13.24 0.26 22.86
C LEU A 188 -12.61 1.39 23.68
N GLU A 189 -12.62 1.30 25.01
CA GLU A 189 -11.89 2.27 25.87
C GLU A 189 -10.38 2.22 25.61
N PHE A 190 -9.81 1.03 25.42
CA PHE A 190 -8.41 0.88 25.04
C PHE A 190 -8.11 1.53 23.68
N LEU A 191 -8.97 1.28 22.68
CA LEU A 191 -8.84 1.89 21.36
C LEU A 191 -9.00 3.42 21.39
N GLY A 192 -9.64 3.98 22.42
CA GLY A 192 -9.67 5.42 22.71
C GLY A 192 -8.28 6.09 22.70
N ILE A 193 -7.22 5.34 23.02
CA ILE A 193 -5.84 5.82 22.91
C ILE A 193 -5.55 6.31 21.48
N VAL A 194 -5.97 5.56 20.46
CA VAL A 194 -5.63 5.81 19.07
C VAL A 194 -6.74 6.48 18.27
N THR A 195 -7.98 6.39 18.74
CA THR A 195 -9.13 7.06 18.09
C THR A 195 -9.35 8.48 18.60
N GLU A 196 -8.90 8.82 19.81
CA GLU A 196 -9.14 10.13 20.42
C GLU A 196 -7.87 10.88 20.81
N ALA A 197 -6.98 10.25 21.58
CA ALA A 197 -5.81 10.93 22.13
C ALA A 197 -4.69 11.08 21.08
N TRP A 198 -4.40 10.02 20.34
CA TRP A 198 -3.32 10.00 19.34
C TRP A 198 -3.52 11.00 18.18
N PRO A 199 -4.71 11.12 17.57
CA PRO A 199 -4.90 12.07 16.46
C PRO A 199 -4.71 13.53 16.89
N LYS A 200 -5.09 13.88 18.13
CA LYS A 200 -4.85 15.21 18.70
C LYS A 200 -3.36 15.49 18.85
N PHE A 201 -2.61 14.53 19.40
CA PHE A 201 -1.16 14.64 19.54
C PHE A 201 -0.47 14.85 18.19
N LEU A 202 -0.87 14.08 17.16
CA LEU A 202 -0.32 14.21 15.81
C LEU A 202 -0.58 15.60 15.22
N ALA A 203 -1.80 16.12 15.37
CA ALA A 203 -2.14 17.46 14.90
C ALA A 203 -1.36 18.56 15.64
N GLU A 204 -1.21 18.45 16.96
CA GLU A 204 -0.44 19.40 17.77
C GLU A 204 1.06 19.37 17.46
N SER A 205 1.58 18.22 17.06
CA SER A 205 3.01 18.00 16.80
C SER A 205 3.40 18.16 15.32
N ASP A 206 2.45 18.50 14.45
CA ASP A 206 2.61 18.53 12.99
C ASP A 206 3.24 17.23 12.46
N ARG A 207 2.65 16.10 12.88
CA ARG A 207 3.08 14.75 12.48
C ARG A 207 1.94 13.96 11.86
N SER A 208 2.29 12.96 11.05
CA SER A 208 1.33 11.98 10.53
C SER A 208 1.71 10.56 10.92
N ASN A 209 0.74 9.64 10.88
CA ASN A 209 1.06 8.21 10.93
C ASN A 209 1.73 7.74 9.63
N PRO A 210 2.70 6.79 9.70
CA PRO A 210 3.41 6.31 8.52
C PRO A 210 2.51 5.69 7.44
N ALA A 211 1.51 4.88 7.81
CA ALA A 211 0.61 4.23 6.88
C ALA A 211 -0.32 5.24 6.16
N ALA A 212 -0.93 6.16 6.91
CA ALA A 212 -1.68 7.27 6.34
C ALA A 212 -0.82 8.16 5.41
N HIS A 213 0.39 8.52 5.84
CA HIS A 213 1.33 9.32 5.04
C HIS A 213 1.64 8.66 3.70
N ARG A 214 2.00 7.37 3.72
CA ARG A 214 2.26 6.58 2.50
C ARG A 214 1.06 6.56 1.57
N SER A 215 -0.13 6.30 2.11
CA SER A 215 -1.35 6.27 1.32
C SER A 215 -1.65 7.63 0.69
N ALA A 216 -1.37 8.73 1.39
CA ALA A 216 -1.50 10.08 0.85
C ALA A 216 -0.51 10.37 -0.29
N LEU A 217 0.76 9.96 -0.16
CA LEU A 217 1.77 10.11 -1.22
C LEU A 217 1.36 9.35 -2.50
N ILE A 218 0.88 8.11 -2.36
CA ILE A 218 0.42 7.31 -3.51
C ILE A 218 -0.75 7.99 -4.23
N ARG A 219 -1.74 8.49 -3.47
CA ARG A 219 -2.89 9.22 -4.05
C ARG A 219 -2.48 10.54 -4.71
N ALA A 220 -1.53 11.25 -4.11
CA ALA A 220 -1.02 12.48 -4.67
C ALA A 220 -0.27 12.24 -6.00
N GLU A 221 0.50 11.15 -6.10
CA GLU A 221 1.12 10.72 -7.36
C GLU A 221 0.07 10.36 -8.41
N ALA A 222 -0.97 9.62 -8.02
CA ALA A 222 -2.10 9.32 -8.91
C ALA A 222 -2.74 10.61 -9.45
N ALA A 223 -2.97 11.58 -8.58
CA ALA A 223 -3.51 12.88 -8.95
C ALA A 223 -2.55 13.69 -9.83
N ARG A 224 -1.23 13.65 -9.55
CA ARG A 224 -0.19 14.31 -10.37
C ARG A 224 -0.16 13.75 -11.79
N LEU A 225 -0.18 12.42 -11.93
CA LEU A 225 -0.20 11.74 -13.22
C LEU A 225 -1.41 12.15 -14.07
N LEU A 226 -2.58 12.28 -13.47
CA LEU A 226 -3.79 12.71 -14.18
C LEU A 226 -3.75 14.19 -14.56
N ARG A 227 -3.21 15.07 -13.69
CA ARG A 227 -3.10 16.52 -13.97
C ARG A 227 -2.04 16.84 -15.01
N ASN A 228 -0.90 16.16 -14.96
CA ASN A 228 0.22 16.36 -15.88
C ASN A 228 0.75 15.00 -16.37
N PRO A 229 0.07 14.37 -17.34
CA PRO A 229 0.48 13.11 -17.92
C PRO A 229 1.89 13.18 -18.51
N PRO A 230 2.81 12.24 -18.16
CA PRO A 230 4.11 12.15 -18.80
C PRO A 230 4.00 11.89 -20.31
N ALA A 231 5.01 12.31 -21.07
CA ALA A 231 5.07 12.07 -22.52
C ALA A 231 5.30 10.59 -22.86
N GLY A 232 6.15 9.91 -22.08
CA GLY A 232 6.47 8.50 -22.27
C GLY A 232 5.51 7.53 -21.58
N PRO A 233 5.67 6.22 -21.83
CA PRO A 233 4.90 5.16 -21.19
C PRO A 233 4.94 5.21 -19.66
N VAL A 234 3.79 4.99 -19.04
CA VAL A 234 3.66 4.82 -17.58
C VAL A 234 3.05 3.45 -17.31
N ILE A 235 3.81 2.57 -16.67
CA ILE A 235 3.45 1.16 -16.50
C ILE A 235 3.41 0.84 -15.02
N ALA A 236 2.38 0.14 -14.56
CA ALA A 236 2.39 -0.50 -13.25
C ALA A 236 2.39 -2.02 -13.41
N ALA A 237 3.36 -2.71 -12.83
CA ALA A 237 3.57 -4.13 -13.05
C ALA A 237 3.80 -4.88 -11.74
N GLY A 238 3.09 -6.00 -11.58
CA GLY A 238 3.26 -6.93 -10.46
C GLY A 238 2.55 -6.52 -9.17
N SER A 239 1.81 -5.40 -9.19
CA SER A 239 0.91 -5.02 -8.10
C SER A 239 -0.52 -5.44 -8.44
N THR A 240 -1.22 -6.01 -7.47
CA THR A 240 -2.63 -6.38 -7.57
C THR A 240 -3.58 -5.27 -7.08
N GLY A 241 -3.07 -4.17 -6.54
CA GLY A 241 -3.93 -3.09 -6.03
C GLY A 241 -4.66 -3.43 -4.73
N SER A 242 -4.22 -4.45 -3.97
CA SER A 242 -4.89 -4.86 -2.72
C SER A 242 -4.99 -3.76 -1.66
N ILE A 243 -4.15 -2.72 -1.74
CA ILE A 243 -4.25 -1.51 -0.91
C ILE A 243 -5.05 -0.46 -1.69
N PRO A 244 -6.12 0.14 -1.14
CA PRO A 244 -6.97 1.10 -1.85
C PRO A 244 -6.21 2.23 -2.54
N ALA A 245 -5.25 2.87 -1.84
CA ALA A 245 -4.44 3.93 -2.44
C ALA A 245 -3.66 3.43 -3.68
N THR A 246 -3.16 2.19 -3.65
CA THR A 246 -2.49 1.57 -4.80
C THR A 246 -3.48 1.29 -5.92
N ALA A 247 -4.68 0.77 -5.64
CA ALA A 247 -5.73 0.60 -6.64
C ALA A 247 -6.10 1.92 -7.33
N GLU A 248 -6.20 3.01 -6.57
CA GLU A 248 -6.44 4.37 -7.11
C GLU A 248 -5.32 4.80 -8.06
N LEU A 249 -4.05 4.55 -7.71
CA LEU A 249 -2.90 4.80 -8.60
C LEU A 249 -2.93 3.93 -9.86
N LEU A 250 -3.21 2.63 -9.72
CA LEU A 250 -3.36 1.73 -10.88
C LEU A 250 -4.47 2.23 -11.80
N ALA A 251 -5.63 2.60 -11.26
CA ALA A 251 -6.74 3.15 -12.01
C ALA A 251 -6.38 4.46 -12.72
N ALA A 252 -5.60 5.33 -12.08
CA ALA A 252 -5.08 6.55 -12.70
C ALA A 252 -4.15 6.23 -13.88
N ILE A 253 -3.20 5.31 -13.70
CA ILE A 253 -2.28 4.86 -14.75
C ILE A 253 -3.06 4.26 -15.93
N ALA A 254 -4.05 3.40 -15.68
CA ALA A 254 -4.89 2.79 -16.73
C ALA A 254 -5.64 3.81 -17.60
N ARG A 255 -5.85 5.04 -17.11
CA ARG A 255 -6.53 6.13 -17.82
C ARG A 255 -5.58 7.01 -18.63
N LEU A 256 -4.25 6.88 -18.45
CA LEU A 256 -3.28 7.67 -19.19
C LEU A 256 -3.20 7.24 -20.66
N PRO A 257 -2.95 8.18 -21.60
CA PRO A 257 -2.75 7.85 -23.02
C PRO A 257 -1.65 6.80 -23.22
N GLY A 258 -0.53 6.93 -22.51
CA GLY A 258 0.59 5.97 -22.50
C GLY A 258 0.57 4.98 -21.32
N GLY A 259 -0.59 4.78 -20.70
CA GLY A 259 -0.75 3.95 -19.50
C GLY A 259 -0.92 2.46 -19.78
N ALA A 260 -0.31 1.60 -18.96
CA ALA A 260 -0.55 0.16 -18.95
C ALA A 260 -0.43 -0.47 -17.55
N ILE A 261 -1.25 -1.48 -17.27
CA ILE A 261 -1.18 -2.31 -16.06
C ILE A 261 -0.81 -3.74 -16.46
N VAL A 262 0.13 -4.36 -15.73
CA VAL A 262 0.53 -5.76 -15.94
C VAL A 262 0.38 -6.52 -14.62
N LEU A 263 -0.67 -7.33 -14.53
CA LEU A 263 -1.02 -8.09 -13.33
C LEU A 263 -0.26 -9.42 -13.26
N PRO A 264 0.14 -9.88 -12.06
CA PRO A 264 0.74 -11.19 -11.87
C PRO A 264 -0.35 -12.27 -11.77
N GLY A 265 -0.49 -13.09 -12.80
CA GLY A 265 -1.32 -14.30 -12.74
C GLY A 265 -2.82 -14.07 -12.62
N LEU A 266 -3.38 -13.03 -13.25
CA LEU A 266 -4.84 -12.87 -13.36
C LEU A 266 -5.44 -14.06 -14.13
N ASP A 267 -6.35 -14.79 -13.49
CA ASP A 267 -7.16 -15.81 -14.16
C ASP A 267 -8.23 -15.11 -15.02
N ARG A 268 -8.19 -15.40 -16.31
CA ARG A 268 -9.13 -14.90 -17.32
C ARG A 268 -10.09 -15.97 -17.82
N THR A 269 -10.05 -17.15 -17.21
CA THR A 269 -10.87 -18.32 -17.55
C THR A 269 -11.94 -18.61 -16.50
N LEU A 270 -11.86 -17.98 -15.33
CA LEU A 270 -12.91 -18.01 -14.32
C LEU A 270 -14.24 -17.56 -14.92
N ASP A 271 -15.30 -18.34 -14.66
CA ASP A 271 -16.64 -18.02 -15.15
C ASP A 271 -17.21 -16.79 -14.42
N GLU A 272 -18.13 -16.10 -15.10
CA GLU A 272 -18.73 -14.86 -14.61
C GLU A 272 -19.43 -15.04 -13.25
N ALA A 273 -20.10 -16.17 -13.01
CA ALA A 273 -20.80 -16.38 -11.75
C ALA A 273 -19.82 -16.51 -10.57
N SER A 274 -18.73 -17.23 -10.78
CA SER A 274 -17.64 -17.33 -9.80
C SER A 274 -16.94 -15.99 -9.58
N PHE A 275 -16.70 -15.21 -10.65
CA PHE A 275 -16.10 -13.88 -10.53
C PHE A 275 -17.00 -12.91 -9.75
N GLN A 276 -18.30 -12.87 -10.06
CA GLN A 276 -19.28 -12.06 -9.32
C GLN A 276 -19.41 -12.47 -7.86
N ALA A 277 -19.25 -13.76 -7.54
CA ALA A 277 -19.25 -14.23 -6.15
C ALA A 277 -18.03 -13.72 -5.37
N ILE A 278 -16.89 -13.53 -6.04
CA ILE A 278 -15.67 -12.95 -5.44
C ILE A 278 -15.83 -11.45 -5.22
N ALA A 279 -16.37 -10.73 -6.22
CA ALA A 279 -16.56 -9.28 -6.20
C ALA A 279 -17.76 -8.81 -5.35
N ALA A 280 -18.57 -9.74 -4.83
CA ALA A 280 -19.80 -9.41 -4.13
C ALA A 280 -19.55 -8.56 -2.86
N PRO A 281 -20.25 -7.41 -2.70
CA PRO A 281 -20.20 -6.65 -1.46
C PRO A 281 -20.65 -7.50 -0.26
N GLY A 282 -19.86 -7.50 0.82
CA GLY A 282 -20.13 -8.34 1.99
C GLY A 282 -19.86 -9.83 1.74
N ALA A 283 -18.95 -10.15 0.81
CA ALA A 283 -18.49 -11.51 0.56
C ALA A 283 -18.19 -12.25 1.87
N ARG A 284 -18.59 -13.51 1.94
CA ARG A 284 -18.34 -14.36 3.12
C ARG A 284 -16.83 -14.35 3.42
N PRO A 285 -16.40 -14.39 4.69
CA PRO A 285 -14.98 -14.40 5.04
C PRO A 285 -14.14 -15.44 4.27
N ALA A 286 -14.72 -16.59 3.93
CA ALA A 286 -14.07 -17.63 3.13
C ALA A 286 -13.66 -17.18 1.71
N VAL A 287 -14.34 -16.19 1.13
CA VAL A 287 -14.08 -15.64 -0.21
C VAL A 287 -12.91 -14.64 -0.18
N LEU A 288 -12.67 -13.99 0.97
CA LEU A 288 -11.57 -13.03 1.14
C LEU A 288 -10.18 -13.68 0.94
N GLY A 289 -10.09 -15.00 1.11
CA GLY A 289 -8.87 -15.76 0.85
C GLY A 289 -8.63 -16.12 -0.62
N HIS A 290 -9.55 -15.78 -1.53
CA HIS A 290 -9.38 -16.07 -2.96
C HIS A 290 -8.24 -15.22 -3.54
N PRO A 291 -7.31 -15.79 -4.34
CA PRO A 291 -6.16 -15.05 -4.89
C PRO A 291 -6.52 -13.82 -5.73
N GLN A 292 -7.73 -13.80 -6.31
CA GLN A 292 -8.24 -12.67 -7.10
C GLN A 292 -9.20 -11.74 -6.33
N TYR A 293 -9.42 -11.94 -5.02
CA TYR A 293 -10.33 -11.08 -4.26
C TYR A 293 -9.93 -9.59 -4.34
N GLY A 294 -8.64 -9.27 -4.13
CA GLY A 294 -8.15 -7.90 -4.26
C GLY A 294 -8.05 -7.36 -5.70
N LEU A 295 -8.36 -8.18 -6.71
CA LEU A 295 -8.33 -7.83 -8.14
C LEU A 295 -9.74 -7.66 -8.73
N ALA A 296 -10.76 -8.16 -8.04
CA ALA A 296 -12.13 -8.27 -8.53
C ALA A 296 -12.96 -7.00 -8.28
#